data_AF-A0A3N5NSA0-F1
#
_entry.id   AF-A0A3N5NSA0-F1
#
_cell.length_a   1.000
_cell.length_b   1.000
_cell.length_c   1.000
_cell.angle_alpha   90.00
_cell.angle_beta   90.00
_cell.angle_gamma   90.00
#
_symmetry.space_group_name_H-M   'P 1'
#
loop_
_entity.id
_entity.type
_entity.pdbx_description
1 polymer ?
#
loop_
_entity_poly.entity_id
_entity_poly.type
_entity_poly.pdbx_seq_one_letter_code
_entity_poly.pdbx_strand_id
1 'polypeptide(L)'
;MELETPEQEEVVQPQEVIEPAPLVTNRFLFVDIAALRAKQLRRGARPRLDLTPHDGHPQPHKAERIAMEEVRRRMVQYDLPPAKPAVVPETDA
;
A
#
# COMPACT_ATOMS: atom_id res chain seq x y z
N MET A 1 -40.02 7.93 31.63
CA MET A 1 -38.57 8.22 31.64
C MET A 1 -38.00 7.45 30.46
N GLU A 2 -38.28 7.95 29.26
CA GLU A 2 -37.82 7.33 28.02
C GLU A 2 -36.40 7.84 27.78
N LEU A 3 -35.45 6.90 27.76
CA LEU A 3 -34.04 7.18 27.55
C LEU A 3 -33.82 7.31 26.05
N GLU A 4 -33.66 8.54 25.58
CA GLU A 4 -33.21 8.85 24.23
C GLU A 4 -31.77 8.32 24.05
N THR A 5 -31.63 7.25 23.27
CA THR A 5 -30.32 6.81 22.77
C THR A 5 -29.82 7.85 21.76
N PRO A 6 -28.61 8.42 21.94
CA PRO A 6 -28.07 9.33 20.95
C PRO A 6 -27.75 8.55 19.68
N GLU A 7 -28.43 8.90 18.59
CA GLU A 7 -28.14 8.42 17.25
C GLU A 7 -26.70 8.86 16.92
N GLN A 8 -25.81 7.87 16.81
CA GLN A 8 -24.44 8.12 16.39
C GLN A 8 -24.46 8.47 14.90
N GLU A 9 -24.30 9.75 14.58
CA GLU A 9 -24.08 10.20 13.20
C GLU A 9 -22.84 9.50 12.64
N GLU A 10 -23.07 8.58 11.71
CA GLU A 10 -22.04 7.92 10.93
C GLU A 10 -21.41 8.98 10.00
N VAL A 11 -20.26 9.51 10.40
CA VAL A 11 -19.48 10.45 9.58
C VAL A 11 -18.95 9.72 8.35
N VAL A 12 -19.74 9.70 7.29
CA VAL A 12 -19.32 9.22 5.96
C VAL A 12 -18.34 10.23 5.38
N GLN A 13 -17.05 10.05 5.66
CA GLN A 13 -16.01 10.81 4.99
C GLN A 13 -15.98 10.43 3.49
N PRO A 14 -15.98 11.41 2.57
CA PRO A 14 -15.86 11.12 1.14
C PRO A 14 -14.59 10.30 0.88
N GLN A 15 -14.74 9.09 0.36
CA GLN A 15 -13.61 8.31 -0.11
C GLN A 15 -13.10 8.98 -1.39
N GLU A 16 -12.03 9.78 -1.27
CA GLU A 16 -11.28 10.23 -2.44
C GLU A 16 -10.94 9.02 -3.30
N VAL A 17 -11.29 9.07 -4.58
CA VAL A 17 -10.94 8.03 -5.55
C VAL A 17 -9.43 8.10 -5.77
N ILE A 18 -8.68 7.34 -4.98
CA ILE A 18 -7.23 7.25 -5.11
C ILE A 18 -6.93 6.46 -6.38
N GLU A 19 -6.34 7.13 -7.37
CA GLU A 19 -5.84 6.47 -8.58
C GLU A 19 -4.85 5.33 -8.24
N PRO A 20 -4.82 4.23 -9.00
CA PRO A 20 -3.87 3.14 -8.74
C PRO A 20 -2.43 3.62 -8.86
N ALA A 21 -1.55 3.09 -8.00
CA ALA A 21 -0.14 3.43 -8.04
C ALA A 21 0.52 3.05 -9.39
N PRO A 22 1.62 3.73 -9.78
CA PRO A 22 2.37 3.38 -10.98
C PRO A 22 2.82 1.92 -10.99
N LEU A 23 2.96 1.34 -12.19
CA LEU A 23 3.46 -0.03 -12.32
C LEU A 23 4.94 -0.09 -11.91
N VAL A 24 5.26 -0.98 -10.97
CA VAL A 24 6.63 -1.23 -10.53
C VAL A 24 7.31 -2.20 -11.49
N THR A 25 8.17 -1.68 -12.38
CA THR A 25 8.91 -2.49 -13.37
C THR A 25 10.24 -3.03 -12.85
N ASN A 26 10.87 -2.32 -11.90
CA ASN A 26 12.13 -2.74 -11.28
C ASN A 26 11.87 -3.70 -10.10
N ARG A 27 12.43 -4.92 -10.18
CA ARG A 27 12.30 -5.94 -9.12
C ARG A 27 12.80 -5.47 -7.75
N PHE A 28 13.82 -4.62 -7.70
CA PHE A 28 14.35 -4.11 -6.43
C PHE A 28 13.40 -3.09 -5.81
N LEU A 29 12.87 -2.18 -6.64
CA LEU A 29 11.84 -1.24 -6.20
C LEU A 29 10.60 -1.98 -5.65
N PHE A 30 10.18 -3.07 -6.30
CA PHE A 30 9.09 -3.90 -5.80
C PHE A 30 9.35 -4.43 -4.40
N VAL A 31 10.56 -4.97 -4.17
CA VAL A 31 10.96 -5.51 -2.87
C VAL A 31 11.01 -4.41 -1.81
N ASP A 32 11.56 -3.25 -2.13
CA ASP A 32 11.68 -2.13 -1.19
C ASP A 32 10.29 -1.62 -0.76
N ILE A 33 9.39 -1.39 -1.72
CA ILE A 33 8.01 -0.97 -1.42
C ILE A 33 7.30 -2.05 -0.57
N ALA A 34 7.39 -3.32 -0.95
CA ALA A 34 6.77 -4.41 -0.21
C ALA A 34 7.34 -4.55 1.21
N ALA A 35 8.66 -4.35 1.39
CA ALA A 35 9.29 -4.42 2.71
C ALA A 35 8.86 -3.27 3.62
N LEU A 36 8.77 -2.04 3.09
CA LEU A 36 8.24 -0.88 3.80
C LEU A 36 6.78 -1.08 4.17
N ARG A 37 5.96 -1.59 3.25
CA ARG A 37 4.56 -1.87 3.51
C ARG A 37 4.37 -2.99 4.54
N ALA A 38 5.13 -4.08 4.46
CA ALA A 38 5.12 -5.13 5.48
C ALA A 38 5.51 -4.60 6.87
N LYS A 39 6.44 -3.62 6.94
CA LYS A 39 6.77 -2.93 8.18
C LYS A 39 5.59 -2.13 8.74
N GLN A 40 4.79 -1.49 7.89
CA GLN A 40 3.55 -0.82 8.30
C GLN A 40 2.53 -1.84 8.86
N LEU A 41 2.32 -2.95 8.15
CA LEU A 41 1.38 -4.01 8.57
C LEU A 41 1.77 -4.61 9.92
N ARG A 42 3.07 -4.89 10.15
CA ARG A 42 3.58 -5.36 11.45
C ARG A 42 3.39 -4.33 12.59
N ARG A 43 3.25 -3.05 12.25
CA ARG A 43 2.96 -1.96 13.20
C ARG A 43 1.45 -1.72 13.39
N GLY A 44 0.58 -2.57 12.84
CA GLY A 44 -0.87 -2.48 12.98
C GLY A 44 -1.57 -1.64 11.91
N ALA A 45 -0.89 -1.28 10.82
CA ALA A 45 -1.58 -0.63 9.70
C ALA A 45 -2.62 -1.59 9.10
N ARG A 46 -3.79 -1.06 8.74
CA ARG A 46 -4.86 -1.85 8.11
C ARG A 46 -4.42 -2.33 6.72
N PRO A 47 -4.59 -3.63 6.39
CA PRO A 47 -4.47 -4.15 5.03
C PRO A 47 -5.44 -3.43 4.08
N ARG A 48 -4.97 -3.11 2.88
CA ARG A 48 -5.80 -2.60 1.76
C ARG A 48 -6.40 -3.75 0.96
N LEU A 49 -5.75 -4.91 0.99
CA LEU A 49 -6.30 -6.13 0.42
C LEU A 49 -7.49 -6.59 1.26
N ASP A 50 -8.57 -6.97 0.60
CA ASP A 50 -9.66 -7.68 1.25
C ASP A 50 -9.18 -9.09 1.66
N LEU A 51 -9.15 -9.33 2.96
CA LEU A 51 -8.70 -10.57 3.57
C LEU A 51 -9.86 -11.53 3.85
N THR A 52 -11.09 -11.25 3.40
CA THR A 52 -12.17 -12.23 3.51
C THR A 52 -11.85 -13.46 2.65
N PRO A 53 -11.96 -14.68 3.20
CA PRO A 53 -11.80 -15.90 2.42
C PRO A 53 -12.80 -15.95 1.28
N HIS A 54 -12.33 -15.64 0.08
CA HIS A 54 -13.04 -15.88 -1.15
C HIS A 54 -12.67 -17.31 -1.57
N ASP A 55 -13.69 -18.15 -1.77
CA ASP A 55 -13.56 -19.48 -2.38
C ASP A 55 -12.81 -20.55 -1.56
N GLY A 56 -12.73 -20.41 -0.23
CA GLY A 56 -12.17 -21.44 0.67
C GLY A 56 -10.64 -21.58 0.62
N HIS A 57 -9.94 -20.70 -0.09
CA HIS A 57 -8.48 -20.65 -0.08
C HIS A 57 -7.96 -19.89 1.15
N PRO A 58 -6.92 -20.40 1.84
CA PRO A 58 -6.35 -19.72 3.00
C PRO A 58 -5.71 -18.39 2.59
N GLN A 59 -6.17 -17.28 3.17
CA GLN A 59 -5.56 -15.97 2.93
C GLN A 59 -4.09 -15.96 3.35
N PRO A 60 -3.22 -15.20 2.66
CA PRO A 60 -1.91 -14.90 3.19
C PRO A 60 -2.03 -14.12 4.51
N HIS A 61 -1.75 -14.78 5.64
CA HIS A 61 -1.71 -14.14 6.95
C HIS A 61 -0.38 -13.41 7.23
N LYS A 62 0.68 -13.73 6.48
CA LYS A 62 1.99 -13.10 6.66
C LYS A 62 2.00 -11.70 6.07
N ALA A 63 2.43 -10.71 6.86
CA ALA A 63 2.51 -9.30 6.47
C ALA A 63 3.28 -9.10 5.15
N GLU A 64 4.33 -9.87 4.92
CA GLU A 64 5.12 -9.83 3.69
C GLU A 64 4.30 -10.22 2.46
N ARG A 65 3.51 -11.30 2.56
CA ARG A 65 2.66 -11.78 1.46
C ARG A 65 1.53 -10.81 1.16
N ILE A 66 0.90 -10.24 2.19
CA ILE A 66 -0.12 -9.20 2.04
C ILE A 66 0.48 -7.99 1.34
N ALA A 67 1.65 -7.52 1.79
CA ALA A 67 2.32 -6.38 1.19
C ALA A 67 2.70 -6.63 -0.29
N MET A 68 3.24 -7.79 -0.62
CA MET A 68 3.55 -8.13 -2.02
C MET A 68 2.30 -8.14 -2.90
N GLU A 69 1.16 -8.62 -2.41
CA GLU A 69 -0.08 -8.63 -3.17
C GLU A 69 -0.67 -7.22 -3.34
N GLU A 70 -0.60 -6.38 -2.30
CA GLU A 70 -1.00 -4.98 -2.41
C GLU A 70 -0.14 -4.22 -3.44
N VAL A 71 1.17 -4.47 -3.49
CA VAL A 71 2.06 -3.86 -4.50
C VAL A 71 1.73 -4.39 -5.90
N ARG A 72 1.50 -5.71 -6.04
CA ARG A 72 1.10 -6.32 -7.33
C ARG A 72 -0.21 -5.75 -7.86
N ARG A 73 -1.17 -5.45 -6.97
CA ARG A 73 -2.46 -4.84 -7.32
C ARG A 73 -2.42 -3.32 -7.40
N ARG A 74 -1.25 -2.69 -7.29
CA ARG A 74 -1.07 -1.22 -7.38
C ARG A 74 -1.87 -0.43 -6.32
N MET A 75 -2.02 -1.02 -5.14
CA MET A 75 -2.76 -0.41 -4.02
C MET A 75 -1.86 0.38 -3.06
N VAL A 76 -0.53 0.35 -3.26
CA VAL A 76 0.46 1.02 -2.40
C VAL A 76 1.02 2.23 -3.14
N GLN A 77 0.64 3.43 -2.70
CA GLN A 77 1.26 4.68 -3.18
C GLN A 77 2.69 4.82 -2.66
N TYR A 78 3.58 5.33 -3.50
CA TYR A 78 4.98 5.56 -3.18
C TYR A 78 5.54 6.73 -3.98
N ASP A 79 6.49 7.44 -3.37
CA ASP A 79 7.26 8.49 -4.02
C ASP A 79 8.73 8.09 -4.08
N LEU A 80 9.41 8.50 -5.15
CA LEU A 80 10.85 8.30 -5.32
C LEU A 80 11.59 9.62 -5.11
N PRO A 81 12.77 9.59 -4.47
CA PRO A 81 13.63 10.77 -4.43
C PRO A 81 14.08 11.15 -5.85
N PRO A 82 14.48 12.41 -6.08
CA PRO A 82 15.00 12.83 -7.36
C PRO A 82 16.21 11.98 -7.76
N ALA A 83 16.28 11.62 -9.04
CA ALA A 83 17.39 10.84 -9.56
C ALA A 83 18.71 11.61 -9.38
N LYS A 84 19.76 10.92 -8.92
CA LYS A 84 21.10 11.50 -8.87
C LYS A 84 21.53 11.84 -10.31
N PRO A 85 22.04 13.05 -10.58
CA PRO A 85 22.51 13.40 -11.92
C PRO A 85 23.58 12.39 -12.34
N ALA A 86 23.45 11.86 -13.56
CA ALA A 86 24.49 11.05 -14.16
C ALA A 86 25.74 11.92 -14.23
N VAL A 87 26.82 11.47 -13.58
CA VAL A 87 28.14 12.05 -13.79
C VAL A 87 28.47 11.73 -15.23
N VAL A 88 28.26 12.68 -16.14
CA VAL A 88 28.77 12.58 -17.51
C VAL A 88 30.28 12.55 -17.38
N PRO A 89 30.96 11.45 -17.74
CA PRO A 89 32.41 11.48 -17.78
C PRO A 89 32.79 12.51 -18.83
N GLU A 90 33.52 13.55 -18.41
CA GLU A 90 34.14 14.51 -19.31
C GLU A 90 35.00 13.71 -20.29
N THR A 91 34.53 13.59 -21.53
CA THR A 91 35.35 13.14 -22.64
C THR A 91 36.32 14.26 -22.94
N ASP A 92 37.49 14.24 -22.28
CA ASP A 92 38.67 14.97 -22.75
C ASP A 92 38.99 14.43 -24.15
N ALA A 93 38.84 15.31 -25.13
CA ALA A 93 39.12 15.09 -26.55
C ALA A 93 40.59 15.41 -26.87
#